data_AF-W1YH38-F1
#
_entry.id   AF-W1YH38-F1
#
_cell.length_a   1.000
_cell.length_b   1.000
_cell.length_c   1.000
_cell.angle_alpha   90.00
_cell.angle_beta   90.00
_cell.angle_gamma   90.00
#
_symmetry.space_group_name_H-M   'P 1'
#
loop_
_entity.id
_entity.type
_entity.pdbx_description
1 polymer ?
#
loop_
_entity_poly.entity_id
_entity_poly.type
_entity_poly.pdbx_seq_one_letter_code
_entity_poly.pdbx_strand_id
1 'polypeptide(L)'
;KRMNKKDSWRVDVFYMDFKNFFQWQPDANGRPTVRVNGGKFHNVGIEAEYNRRLSDRIKMSVSGSYSNPKQKEMNQNYWKQAAPKLQFTTG
;
A
#
# COMPACT_ATOMS: atom_id res chain seq x y z
N LYS A 1 -1.62 -35.23 -17.26
CA LYS A 1 -1.60 -33.89 -17.91
C LYS A 1 -0.74 -32.96 -17.05
N ARG A 2 0.54 -32.78 -17.35
CA ARG A 2 1.49 -32.02 -16.51
C ARG A 2 1.32 -30.52 -16.82
N MET A 3 0.59 -29.79 -15.98
CA MET A 3 0.41 -28.34 -16.13
C MET A 3 1.72 -27.61 -15.76
N ASN A 4 2.61 -27.44 -16.74
CA ASN A 4 3.73 -26.50 -16.64
C ASN A 4 3.20 -25.07 -16.78
N LYS A 5 2.61 -24.50 -15.72
CA LYS A 5 2.31 -23.06 -15.71
C LYS A 5 3.62 -22.28 -15.55
N LYS A 6 4.24 -21.92 -16.68
CA LYS A 6 5.46 -21.09 -16.72
C LYS A 6 5.18 -19.62 -16.41
N ASP A 7 3.92 -19.22 -16.54
CA ASP A 7 3.44 -17.86 -16.35
C ASP A 7 2.32 -17.84 -15.31
N SER A 8 2.33 -16.81 -14.47
CA SER A 8 1.27 -16.51 -13.51
C SER A 8 1.02 -15.01 -13.51
N TRP A 9 -0.25 -14.61 -13.48
CA TRP A 9 -0.63 -13.21 -13.34
C TRP A 9 -1.73 -13.07 -12.29
N ARG A 10 -1.73 -11.94 -11.59
CA ARG A 10 -2.74 -11.57 -10.60
C ARG A 10 -3.12 -10.11 -10.81
N VAL A 11 -4.40 -9.81 -10.64
CA VAL A 11 -4.91 -8.44 -10.61
C VAL A 11 -5.80 -8.31 -9.38
N ASP A 12 -5.57 -7.26 -8.61
CA ASP A 12 -6.28 -6.98 -7.37
C ASP A 12 -6.85 -5.57 -7.42
N VAL A 13 -8.09 -5.41 -6.97
CA VAL A 13 -8.71 -4.10 -6.71
C VAL A 13 -8.98 -3.98 -5.22
N PHE A 14 -8.72 -2.81 -4.65
CA PHE A 14 -8.86 -2.61 -3.22
C PHE A 14 -9.49 -1.26 -2.88
N TYR A 15 -10.23 -1.28 -1.78
CA TYR A 15 -10.76 -0.12 -1.09
C TYR A 15 -10.44 -0.27 0.40
N MET A 16 -9.77 0.72 0.96
CA MET A 16 -9.34 0.78 2.36
C MET A 16 -9.90 2.05 2.99
N ASP A 17 -10.63 1.89 4.09
CA ASP A 17 -11.10 2.99 4.93
C ASP A 17 -10.83 2.65 6.40
N PHE A 18 -9.73 3.18 6.92
CA PHE A 18 -9.32 2.97 8.31
C PHE A 18 -9.63 4.20 9.14
N LYS A 19 -10.24 3.96 10.30
CA LYS A 19 -10.33 4.92 11.40
C LYS A 19 -9.15 4.66 12.34
N ASN A 20 -8.75 5.68 13.09
CA ASN A 20 -7.72 5.59 14.13
C ASN A 20 -6.32 5.22 13.62
N PHE A 21 -5.90 5.80 12.50
CA PHE A 21 -4.51 5.64 12.03
C PHE A 21 -3.54 6.20 13.09
N PHE A 22 -2.49 5.45 13.42
CA PHE A 22 -1.54 5.86 14.45
C PHE A 22 -0.72 7.07 13.99
N GLN A 23 -0.78 8.15 14.76
CA GLN A 23 0.02 9.35 14.54
C GLN A 23 0.90 9.62 15.76
N TRP A 24 2.08 10.16 15.52
CA TRP A 24 2.92 10.70 16.57
C TRP A 24 2.45 12.09 16.94
N GLN A 25 2.16 12.31 18.22
CA GLN A 25 1.85 13.64 18.76
C GLN A 25 2.66 13.85 20.05
N PRO A 26 3.05 15.10 20.37
CA PRO A 26 3.62 15.42 21.67
C PRO A 26 2.67 14.96 22.78
N ASP A 27 3.23 14.45 23.88
CA ASP A 27 2.43 14.22 25.09
C ASP A 27 1.88 15.56 25.63
N ALA A 28 0.82 15.53 26.44
CA ALA A 28 0.17 16.71 27.02
C ALA A 28 1.14 17.65 27.77
N ASN A 29 2.30 17.12 28.19
CA ASN A 29 3.36 17.84 28.90
C ASN A 29 4.59 18.16 28.03
N GLY A 30 4.51 18.07 26.70
CA GLY A 30 5.60 18.40 25.78
C GLY A 30 6.78 17.41 25.78
N ARG A 31 6.59 16.22 26.35
CA ARG A 31 7.56 15.11 26.42
C ARG A 31 7.61 14.33 25.09
N PRO A 32 8.54 13.34 24.90
CA PRO A 32 8.70 12.62 23.64
C PRO A 32 7.37 12.12 23.07
N THR A 33 7.25 12.15 21.75
CA THR A 33 6.00 11.89 21.05
C THR A 33 5.41 10.54 21.45
N VAL A 34 4.11 10.52 21.75
CA VAL A 34 3.32 9.31 21.98
C VAL A 34 2.55 8.93 20.71
N ARG A 35 2.26 7.63 20.54
CA ARG A 35 1.35 7.19 19.48
C ARG A 35 -0.09 7.36 19.94
N VAL A 36 -0.86 8.12 19.17
CA VAL A 36 -2.28 8.33 19.41
C VAL A 36 -3.10 7.88 18.20
N ASN A 37 -4.37 7.58 18.45
CA ASN A 37 -5.36 7.37 17.39
C ASN A 37 -5.64 8.71 16.72
N GLY A 38 -4.85 9.03 15.70
CA GLY A 38 -4.65 10.41 15.25
C GLY A 38 -5.32 10.76 13.93
N GLY A 39 -6.08 9.87 13.30
CA GLY A 39 -6.69 10.23 12.03
C GLY A 39 -7.41 9.11 11.29
N LYS A 40 -7.72 9.39 10.03
CA LYS A 40 -8.31 8.47 9.06
C LYS A 40 -7.35 8.21 7.92
N PHE A 41 -7.39 7.01 7.37
CA PHE A 41 -6.66 6.65 6.17
C PHE A 41 -7.62 6.10 5.14
N HIS A 42 -7.49 6.58 3.91
CA HIS A 42 -8.31 6.17 2.79
C HIS A 42 -7.42 5.80 1.62
N ASN A 43 -7.64 4.64 1.01
CA ASN A 43 -6.92 4.26 -0.19
C ASN A 43 -7.82 3.43 -1.10
N VAL A 44 -7.85 3.78 -2.36
CA VAL A 44 -8.50 2.99 -3.41
C VAL A 44 -7.48 2.79 -4.51
N GLY A 45 -7.41 1.58 -5.06
CA GLY A 45 -6.43 1.29 -6.07
C GLY A 45 -6.62 -0.05 -6.74
N ILE A 46 -5.74 -0.27 -7.71
CA ILE A 46 -5.60 -1.48 -8.50
C ILE A 46 -4.12 -1.83 -8.56
N GLU A 47 -3.83 -3.12 -8.49
CA GLU A 47 -2.50 -3.68 -8.65
C GLU A 47 -2.54 -4.84 -9.64
N ALA A 48 -1.49 -4.96 -10.44
CA ALA A 48 -1.28 -6.07 -11.35
C ALA A 48 0.13 -6.61 -11.17
N GLU A 49 0.24 -7.94 -11.14
CA GLU A 49 1.49 -8.66 -10.96
C GLU A 49 1.62 -9.74 -12.03
N TYR A 50 2.81 -9.84 -12.62
CA TYR A 50 3.17 -10.86 -13.59
C TYR A 50 4.45 -11.57 -13.16
N ASN A 51 4.39 -12.89 -13.11
CA ASN A 51 5.48 -13.77 -12.74
C ASN A 51 5.77 -14.75 -13.88
N ARG A 52 7.04 -14.89 -14.25
CA ARG A 52 7.51 -15.78 -15.29
C ARG A 52 8.67 -16.64 -14.81
N ARG A 53 8.59 -17.94 -15.05
CA ARG A 53 9.70 -18.88 -14.86
C ARG A 53 10.47 -19.04 -16.16
N LEU A 54 11.66 -18.47 -16.23
CA LEU A 54 12.53 -18.51 -17.42
C LEU A 54 13.29 -19.84 -17.51
N SER A 55 13.66 -20.43 -16.37
CA SER A 55 14.29 -21.75 -16.29
C SER A 55 13.97 -22.44 -14.96
N ASP A 56 14.52 -23.64 -14.72
CA ASP A 56 14.31 -24.30 -13.43
C ASP A 56 14.88 -23.52 -12.24
N ARG A 57 15.85 -22.64 -12.49
CA ARG A 57 16.57 -21.84 -11.47
C ARG A 57 16.32 -20.33 -11.57
N ILE A 58 15.72 -19.84 -12.66
CA ILE A 58 15.51 -18.40 -12.90
C ILE A 58 14.02 -18.10 -12.96
N LYS A 59 13.59 -17.15 -12.13
CA LYS A 59 12.26 -16.57 -12.10
C LYS A 59 12.39 -15.05 -12.24
N MET A 60 11.37 -14.44 -12.82
CA MET A 60 11.25 -13.00 -12.98
C MET A 60 9.83 -12.59 -12.56
N SER A 61 9.73 -11.47 -11.88
CA SER A 61 8.49 -10.85 -11.42
C SER A 61 8.48 -9.37 -11.77
N VAL A 62 7.33 -8.88 -12.20
CA VAL A 62 7.07 -7.46 -12.44
C VAL A 62 5.69 -7.16 -11.89
N SER A 63 5.58 -6.14 -11.03
CA SER A 63 4.30 -5.64 -10.54
C SER A 63 4.20 -4.13 -10.71
N GLY A 64 2.97 -3.66 -10.85
CA GLY A 64 2.65 -2.25 -10.94
C GLY A 64 1.32 -1.96 -10.26
N SER A 65 1.23 -0.83 -9.58
CA SER A 65 -0.01 -0.40 -8.93
C SER A 65 -0.31 1.07 -9.19
N TYR A 66 -1.61 1.37 -9.26
CA TYR A 66 -2.15 2.72 -9.20
C TYR A 66 -3.11 2.83 -8.05
N SER A 67 -2.88 3.76 -7.14
CA SER A 67 -3.71 3.96 -5.96
C SER A 67 -3.77 5.43 -5.53
N ASN A 68 -4.70 5.76 -4.64
CA ASN A 68 -4.89 7.11 -4.13
C ASN A 68 -4.84 7.15 -2.59
N PRO A 69 -3.69 6.85 -1.98
CA PRO A 69 -3.54 6.81 -0.53
C PRO A 69 -3.58 8.22 0.05
N LYS A 70 -4.55 8.44 0.94
CA LYS A 70 -4.81 9.71 1.60
C LYS A 70 -4.92 9.52 3.10
N GLN A 71 -4.42 10.48 3.85
CA GLN A 71 -4.55 10.54 5.29
C GLN A 71 -5.20 11.86 5.70
N LYS A 72 -6.04 11.81 6.72
CA LYS A 72 -6.64 12.98 7.36
C LYS A 72 -6.30 12.94 8.84
N GLU A 73 -5.60 13.95 9.32
CA GLU A 73 -5.27 14.11 10.74
C GLU A 73 -6.53 14.52 11.54
N MET A 74 -6.57 14.18 12.83
CA MET A 74 -7.75 14.34 13.69
C MET A 74 -8.23 15.80 13.76
N ASN A 75 -7.29 16.75 13.79
CA ASN A 75 -7.55 18.18 13.93
C ASN A 75 -7.63 18.92 12.59
N GLN A 76 -7.63 18.20 11.47
CA GLN A 76 -7.70 18.80 10.14
C GLN A 76 -8.95 18.37 9.40
N ASN A 77 -9.50 19.27 8.58
CA ASN A 77 -10.68 18.97 7.78
C ASN A 77 -10.36 18.46 6.37
N TYR A 78 -9.11 18.56 5.93
CA TYR A 78 -8.68 18.20 4.58
C TYR A 78 -7.87 16.89 4.55
N TRP A 79 -7.84 16.26 3.38
CA TRP A 79 -7.07 15.04 3.13
C TRP A 79 -5.72 15.40 2.51
N LYS A 80 -4.63 14.81 3.04
CA LYS A 80 -3.28 14.90 2.50
C LYS A 80 -2.92 13.59 1.80
N GLN A 81 -2.09 13.68 0.76
CA GLN A 81 -1.54 12.48 0.12
C GLN A 81 -0.54 11.81 1.06
N ALA A 82 -0.72 10.51 1.30
CA ALA A 82 0.08 9.76 2.28
C ALA A 82 1.25 9.00 1.63
N ALA A 83 1.11 8.58 0.36
CA ALA A 83 2.14 7.87 -0.39
C ALA A 83 2.04 8.17 -1.90
N PRO A 84 3.04 7.80 -2.72
CA PRO A 84 2.97 7.90 -4.17
C PRO A 84 1.79 7.11 -4.75
N LYS A 85 1.18 7.66 -5.81
CA LYS A 85 0.03 7.02 -6.47
C LYS A 85 0.42 5.87 -7.40
N LEU A 86 1.65 5.86 -7.88
CA LEU A 86 2.19 4.85 -8.78
C LEU A 86 3.35 4.14 -8.08
N GLN A 87 3.36 2.82 -8.14
CA GLN A 87 4.48 2.00 -7.67
C GLN A 87 4.76 0.89 -8.66
N PHE A 88 6.04 0.59 -8.87
CA PHE A 88 6.50 -0.47 -9.75
C PHE A 88 7.57 -1.28 -9.02
N THR A 89 7.48 -2.60 -9.12
CA THR A 89 8.45 -3.51 -8.49
C THR A 89 8.89 -4.55 -9.52
N THR A 90 10.17 -4.90 -9.52
CA THR A 90 10.72 -5.99 -10.31
C THR A 90 11.61 -6.87 -9.43
N GLY A 91 11.71 -8.16 -9.75
CA GLY A 91 12.50 -9.13 -8.98
C GLY A 91 12.76 -10.43 -9.72
#